data_AF-A0A661L7E1-F1
#
_entry.id   AF-A0A661L7E1-F1
#
_cell.length_a   1.000
_cell.length_b   1.000
_cell.length_c   1.000
_cell.angle_alpha   90.00
_cell.angle_beta   90.00
_cell.angle_gamma   90.00
#
_symmetry.space_group_name_H-M   'P 1'
#
loop_
_entity.id
_entity.type
_entity.pdbx_description
1 polymer ?
#
loop_
_entity_poly.entity_id
_entity_poly.type
_entity_poly.pdbx_seq_one_letter_code
_entity_poly.pdbx_strand_id
1 'polypeptide(L)'
;MMSKVDHFLERFFYPSSVAIVGATNNPFKMNFRLNQNLVDLNFQGKIYPVNPREEKISGIKAYATLQDIPEGIDLVVIAVPAPKALDIVKDCDKKGVKQLVIVTGGFSEGGEQGQKLHKEIGTFVKEKDMRSIGPNTLGPINTSNNLAISFNPIKEMRRGGISFAFQSGFYDPKINWLFSHLGINKIVDLGNKMDVNEVDVLEYFFQDPGTKVIAMHIESLHGNGRDFFNLLKKGSVKKPTIILKSGRTPAGSLAAASHTGAIARENDVIFDSMIRQTAAIRAANIEEFFDLAKAFEFLKLPKGNRLSIITLSGGEGVMATDTCNLNGLAMAQMGDHTYQSLKSIFPPWEIPLNPIDGGVCLEFTLSDILRVFNALIAIPEDENVDCIVMQMPPDFLNLSHKNENSSAKAPYSLNEQFTQALLNMQRAGKPFALWRTSMDRNEDELIERLESNYLPVFPSSERAIKALSALYRYKSFCMRETAEGFSEAKRDRNFMKKEE
;
A
#
# COMPACT_ATOMS: atom_id res chain seq x y z
N MET A 1 6.67 -24.09 3.84
CA MET A 1 5.30 -23.90 3.32
C MET A 1 4.64 -22.80 4.15
N MET A 2 4.20 -21.69 3.53
CA MET A 2 3.34 -20.72 4.22
C MET A 2 2.04 -21.45 4.63
N SER A 3 1.56 -21.23 5.85
CA SER A 3 0.30 -21.82 6.32
C SER A 3 -0.83 -21.36 5.40
N LYS A 4 -1.49 -22.31 4.72
CA LYS A 4 -2.65 -22.00 3.88
C LYS A 4 -3.75 -21.40 4.75
N VAL A 5 -4.30 -20.27 4.33
CA VAL A 5 -5.45 -19.66 4.99
C VAL A 5 -6.70 -20.45 4.60
N ASP A 6 -7.53 -20.83 5.57
CA ASP A 6 -8.80 -21.51 5.32
C ASP A 6 -9.88 -20.48 4.93
N HIS A 7 -9.75 -19.95 3.71
CA HIS A 7 -10.67 -18.96 3.15
C HIS A 7 -10.73 -19.10 1.63
N PHE A 8 -11.91 -18.94 1.02
CA PHE A 8 -12.09 -19.19 -0.41
C PHE A 8 -11.24 -18.27 -1.30
N LEU A 9 -10.92 -17.05 -0.83
CA LEU A 9 -10.01 -16.11 -1.54
C LEU A 9 -8.58 -16.65 -1.70
N GLU A 10 -8.15 -17.62 -0.90
CA GLU A 10 -6.84 -18.27 -1.07
C GLU A 10 -6.70 -18.84 -2.49
N ARG A 11 -7.78 -19.38 -3.07
CA ARG A 11 -7.78 -19.95 -4.43
C ARG A 11 -7.66 -18.90 -5.54
N PHE A 12 -8.03 -17.65 -5.27
CA PHE A 12 -7.83 -16.55 -6.21
C PHE A 12 -6.38 -16.07 -6.22
N PHE A 13 -5.72 -16.04 -5.06
CA PHE A 13 -4.33 -15.57 -4.95
C PHE A 13 -3.29 -16.65 -5.23
N TYR A 14 -3.61 -17.93 -5.00
CA TYR A 14 -2.71 -19.06 -5.19
C TYR A 14 -3.26 -20.11 -6.19
N PRO A 15 -3.66 -19.72 -7.42
CA PRO A 15 -4.04 -20.68 -8.45
C PRO A 15 -2.80 -21.42 -8.98
N SER A 16 -2.94 -22.73 -9.23
CA SER A 16 -1.91 -23.54 -9.91
C SER A 16 -2.04 -23.44 -11.43
N SER A 17 -3.19 -22.98 -11.93
CA SER A 17 -3.43 -22.73 -13.35
C SER A 17 -4.40 -21.57 -13.58
N VAL A 18 -4.15 -20.79 -14.63
CA VAL A 18 -4.95 -19.63 -15.01
C VAL A 18 -5.29 -19.74 -16.50
N ALA A 19 -6.58 -19.68 -16.85
CA ALA A 19 -7.02 -19.55 -18.22
C ALA A 19 -7.46 -18.10 -18.53
N ILE A 20 -6.99 -17.54 -19.64
CA ILE A 20 -7.31 -16.17 -20.06
C ILE A 20 -8.22 -16.23 -21.29
N VAL A 21 -9.52 -16.04 -21.07
CA VAL A 21 -10.53 -16.05 -22.14
C VAL A 21 -10.61 -14.68 -22.78
N GLY A 22 -10.31 -14.63 -24.08
CA GLY A 22 -10.13 -13.38 -24.83
C GLY A 22 -8.68 -12.97 -24.98
N ALA A 23 -7.71 -13.82 -24.60
CA ALA A 23 -6.29 -13.59 -24.84
C ALA A 23 -6.01 -13.29 -26.32
N THR A 24 -4.97 -12.52 -26.62
CA THR A 24 -4.64 -12.09 -27.99
C THR A 24 -3.17 -11.72 -28.12
N ASN A 25 -2.59 -11.87 -29.31
CA ASN A 25 -1.27 -11.31 -29.65
C ASN A 25 -1.31 -9.84 -30.12
N ASN A 26 -2.48 -9.22 -30.25
CA ASN A 26 -2.57 -7.84 -30.72
C ASN A 26 -2.21 -6.84 -29.59
N PRO A 27 -1.05 -6.16 -29.64
CA PRO A 27 -0.58 -5.29 -28.56
C PRO A 27 -1.43 -4.01 -28.38
N PHE A 28 -2.31 -3.69 -29.33
CA PHE A 28 -3.21 -2.55 -29.26
C PHE A 28 -4.52 -2.87 -28.53
N LYS A 29 -4.78 -4.13 -28.19
CA LYS A 29 -5.94 -4.50 -27.37
C LYS A 29 -5.58 -4.47 -25.89
N MET A 30 -6.46 -3.89 -25.08
CA MET A 30 -6.26 -3.76 -23.64
C MET A 30 -5.98 -5.09 -22.94
N ASN A 31 -6.63 -6.17 -23.38
CA ASN A 31 -6.49 -7.51 -22.81
C ASN A 31 -5.21 -8.26 -23.23
N PHE A 32 -4.36 -7.69 -24.10
CA PHE A 32 -3.04 -8.24 -24.43
C PHE A 32 -2.18 -8.46 -23.18
N ARG A 33 -2.18 -7.47 -22.28
CA ARG A 33 -1.33 -7.47 -21.08
C ARG A 33 -1.73 -8.50 -20.03
N LEU A 34 -2.97 -8.98 -20.05
CA LEU A 34 -3.42 -10.02 -19.11
C LEU A 34 -2.60 -11.31 -19.25
N ASN A 35 -2.36 -11.75 -20.48
CA ASN A 35 -1.53 -12.93 -20.74
C ASN A 35 -0.04 -12.57 -20.68
N GLN A 36 0.34 -11.45 -21.30
CA GLN A 36 1.75 -11.06 -21.42
C GLN A 36 2.42 -10.84 -20.07
N ASN A 37 1.74 -10.22 -19.10
CA ASN A 37 2.29 -10.01 -17.76
C ASN A 37 2.59 -11.33 -17.05
N LEU A 38 1.71 -12.33 -17.16
CA LEU A 38 1.96 -13.66 -16.55
C LEU A 38 3.20 -14.34 -17.14
N VAL A 39 3.44 -14.16 -18.44
CA VAL A 39 4.64 -14.68 -19.11
C VAL A 39 5.89 -13.89 -18.69
N ASP A 40 5.85 -12.56 -18.81
CA ASP A 40 7.00 -11.67 -18.54
C ASP A 40 7.49 -11.79 -17.09
N LEU A 41 6.56 -11.99 -16.15
CA LEU A 41 6.86 -12.12 -14.72
C LEU A 41 7.16 -13.56 -14.28
N ASN A 42 7.15 -14.53 -15.20
CA ASN A 42 7.32 -15.95 -14.90
C ASN A 42 6.34 -16.43 -13.81
N PHE A 43 5.04 -16.27 -14.06
CA PHE A 43 4.00 -16.84 -13.20
C PHE A 43 4.28 -18.32 -12.91
N GLN A 44 4.19 -18.71 -11.64
CA GLN A 44 4.62 -20.04 -11.19
C GLN A 44 3.62 -21.16 -11.53
N GLY A 45 2.41 -20.82 -11.95
CA GLY A 45 1.39 -21.79 -12.39
C GLY A 45 1.34 -21.96 -13.92
N LYS A 46 0.40 -22.78 -14.39
CA LYS A 46 0.16 -23.01 -15.82
C LYS A 46 -0.69 -21.88 -16.41
N ILE A 47 -0.35 -21.42 -17.62
CA ILE A 47 -1.07 -20.38 -18.35
C ILE A 47 -1.78 -21.03 -19.54
N TYR A 48 -3.09 -20.81 -19.67
CA TYR A 48 -3.92 -21.29 -20.78
C TYR A 48 -4.58 -20.12 -21.52
N PRO A 49 -3.97 -19.59 -22.60
CA PRO A 49 -4.62 -18.61 -23.45
C PRO A 49 -5.80 -19.24 -24.19
N VAL A 50 -6.97 -18.60 -24.17
CA VAL A 50 -8.17 -19.07 -24.89
C VAL A 50 -8.60 -18.05 -25.93
N ASN A 51 -8.48 -18.43 -27.20
CA ASN A 51 -8.81 -17.65 -28.38
C ASN A 51 -9.16 -18.59 -29.56
N PRO A 52 -10.32 -18.43 -30.21
CA PRO A 52 -10.77 -19.33 -31.28
C PRO A 52 -9.97 -19.25 -32.59
N ARG A 53 -9.08 -18.25 -32.75
CA ARG A 53 -8.39 -17.96 -34.02
C ARG A 53 -6.87 -18.10 -33.94
N GLU A 54 -6.29 -18.00 -32.74
CA GLU A 54 -4.84 -17.98 -32.55
C GLU A 54 -4.39 -19.34 -32.00
N GLU A 55 -3.40 -19.98 -32.63
CA GLU A 55 -2.85 -21.27 -32.17
C GLU A 55 -1.81 -21.12 -31.05
N LYS A 56 -1.17 -19.95 -30.97
CA LYS A 56 -0.20 -19.59 -29.94
C LYS A 56 -0.37 -18.13 -29.53
N ILE A 57 -0.29 -17.82 -28.24
CA ILE A 57 -0.32 -16.46 -27.69
C ILE A 57 0.83 -16.29 -26.71
N SER A 58 1.63 -15.23 -26.86
CA SER A 58 2.87 -14.99 -26.10
C SER A 58 3.80 -16.22 -26.08
N GLY A 59 3.86 -16.97 -27.19
CA GLY A 59 4.67 -18.20 -27.33
C GLY A 59 4.06 -19.47 -26.72
N ILE A 60 2.93 -19.37 -26.00
CA ILE A 60 2.25 -20.48 -25.34
C ILE A 60 1.13 -21.01 -26.24
N LYS A 61 0.91 -22.34 -26.25
CA LYS A 61 -0.22 -22.96 -26.97
C LYS A 61 -1.55 -22.34 -26.52
N ALA A 62 -2.32 -21.83 -27.47
CA ALA A 62 -3.66 -21.33 -27.23
C ALA A 62 -4.72 -22.38 -27.58
N TYR A 63 -5.88 -22.28 -26.94
CA TYR A 63 -7.01 -23.19 -27.10
C TYR A 63 -8.22 -22.43 -27.63
N ALA A 64 -9.03 -23.07 -28.48
CA ALA A 64 -10.19 -22.40 -29.06
C ALA A 64 -11.29 -22.17 -28.01
N THR A 65 -11.48 -23.13 -27.12
CA THR A 65 -12.45 -23.10 -26.02
C THR A 65 -11.83 -23.56 -24.70
N LEU A 66 -12.50 -23.31 -23.57
CA LEU A 66 -12.09 -23.82 -22.25
C LEU A 66 -12.10 -25.35 -22.19
N GLN A 67 -12.96 -25.98 -22.97
CA GLN A 67 -13.19 -27.42 -22.99
C GLN A 67 -12.02 -28.17 -23.62
N ASP A 68 -11.34 -27.53 -24.59
CA ASP A 68 -10.20 -28.11 -25.30
C ASP A 68 -8.94 -28.23 -24.42
N ILE A 69 -8.91 -27.56 -23.26
CA ILE A 69 -7.81 -27.65 -22.29
C ILE A 69 -7.91 -29.03 -21.62
N PRO A 70 -6.91 -29.93 -21.74
CA PRO A 70 -7.03 -31.29 -21.21
C PRO A 70 -6.99 -31.35 -19.68
N GLU A 71 -6.44 -30.34 -19.02
CA GLU A 71 -6.23 -30.29 -17.58
C GLU A 71 -7.33 -29.50 -16.84
N GLY A 72 -7.31 -29.59 -15.50
CA GLY A 72 -8.12 -28.75 -14.62
C GLY A 72 -7.64 -27.29 -14.61
N ILE A 73 -8.58 -26.37 -14.39
CA ILE A 73 -8.34 -24.93 -14.36
C ILE A 73 -8.76 -24.40 -12.99
N ASP A 74 -7.83 -23.78 -12.26
CA ASP A 74 -8.13 -23.22 -10.94
C ASP A 74 -8.83 -21.85 -11.07
N LEU A 75 -8.33 -20.98 -11.96
CA LEU A 75 -8.83 -19.63 -12.17
C LEU A 75 -9.10 -19.34 -13.64
N VAL A 76 -10.28 -18.77 -13.95
CA VAL A 76 -10.57 -18.22 -15.29
C VAL A 76 -10.70 -16.71 -15.23
N VAL A 77 -9.95 -16.02 -16.09
CA VAL A 77 -10.05 -14.58 -16.33
C VAL A 77 -10.84 -14.34 -17.61
N ILE A 78 -11.97 -13.64 -17.51
CA ILE A 78 -12.92 -13.40 -18.60
C ILE A 78 -12.74 -11.98 -19.12
N ALA A 79 -12.16 -11.85 -20.31
CA ALA A 79 -11.84 -10.58 -20.98
C ALA A 79 -12.48 -10.49 -22.38
N VAL A 80 -13.76 -10.87 -22.47
CA VAL A 80 -14.59 -10.81 -23.68
C VAL A 80 -15.69 -9.76 -23.55
N PRO A 81 -16.30 -9.25 -24.64
CA PRO A 81 -17.40 -8.28 -24.54
C PRO A 81 -18.54 -8.76 -23.63
N ALA A 82 -19.14 -7.84 -22.85
CA ALA A 82 -20.11 -8.17 -21.81
C ALA A 82 -21.24 -9.13 -22.25
N PRO A 83 -21.88 -8.97 -23.43
CA PRO A 83 -22.93 -9.88 -23.87
C PRO A 83 -22.52 -11.36 -23.99
N LYS A 84 -21.22 -11.65 -24.10
CA LYS A 84 -20.69 -13.03 -24.17
C LYS A 84 -20.26 -13.58 -22.81
N ALA A 85 -20.19 -12.76 -21.77
CA ALA A 85 -19.64 -13.16 -20.48
C ALA A 85 -20.42 -14.31 -19.84
N LEU A 86 -21.76 -14.28 -19.91
CA LEU A 86 -22.59 -15.34 -19.36
C LEU A 86 -22.33 -16.71 -20.01
N ASP A 87 -22.14 -16.75 -21.33
CA ASP A 87 -21.83 -18.00 -22.03
C ASP A 87 -20.49 -18.57 -21.57
N ILE A 88 -19.48 -17.71 -21.39
CA ILE A 88 -18.19 -18.13 -20.83
C ILE A 88 -18.33 -18.62 -19.39
N VAL A 89 -19.15 -17.97 -18.56
CA VAL A 89 -19.42 -18.41 -17.18
C VAL A 89 -20.09 -19.80 -17.17
N LYS A 90 -21.03 -20.05 -18.08
CA LYS A 90 -21.65 -21.37 -18.25
C LYS A 90 -20.63 -22.42 -18.72
N ASP A 91 -19.70 -22.05 -19.59
CA ASP A 91 -18.63 -22.95 -20.03
C ASP A 91 -17.61 -23.22 -18.90
N CYS A 92 -17.39 -22.27 -17.99
CA CYS A 92 -16.61 -22.49 -16.76
C CYS A 92 -17.29 -23.52 -15.85
N ASP A 93 -18.59 -23.43 -15.62
CA ASP A 93 -19.37 -24.42 -14.85
C ASP A 93 -19.25 -25.82 -15.46
N LYS A 94 -19.44 -25.95 -16.78
CA LYS A 94 -19.27 -27.22 -17.51
C LYS A 94 -17.84 -27.79 -17.37
N LYS A 95 -16.83 -26.92 -17.25
CA LYS A 95 -15.42 -27.31 -17.06
C LYS A 95 -15.10 -27.64 -15.59
N GLY A 96 -15.99 -27.32 -14.66
CA GLY A 96 -15.79 -27.51 -13.22
C GLY A 96 -14.99 -26.39 -12.55
N VAL A 97 -14.81 -25.25 -13.20
CA VAL A 97 -14.08 -24.10 -12.64
C VAL A 97 -14.92 -23.42 -11.59
N LYS A 98 -14.32 -23.05 -10.45
CA LYS A 98 -15.02 -22.38 -9.35
C LYS A 98 -14.61 -20.94 -9.10
N GLN A 99 -13.46 -20.48 -9.59
CA GLN A 99 -12.97 -19.12 -9.38
C GLN A 99 -12.95 -18.34 -10.71
N LEU A 100 -13.64 -17.19 -10.72
CA LEU A 100 -13.78 -16.33 -11.90
C LEU A 100 -13.31 -14.91 -11.61
N VAL A 101 -12.57 -14.32 -12.55
CA VAL A 101 -12.28 -12.88 -12.56
C VAL A 101 -12.88 -12.31 -13.84
N ILE A 102 -13.87 -11.43 -13.70
CA ILE A 102 -14.56 -10.85 -14.86
C ILE A 102 -14.02 -9.43 -15.09
N VAL A 103 -12.92 -9.30 -15.84
CA VAL A 103 -12.30 -7.98 -16.06
C VAL A 103 -13.17 -7.05 -16.91
N THR A 104 -14.07 -7.62 -17.71
CA THR A 104 -14.96 -6.89 -18.61
C THR A 104 -15.86 -5.88 -17.88
N GLY A 105 -16.00 -4.69 -18.43
CA GLY A 105 -17.03 -3.70 -18.06
C GLY A 105 -18.27 -3.74 -18.97
N GLY A 106 -19.28 -2.95 -18.64
CA GLY A 106 -20.60 -2.92 -19.29
C GLY A 106 -21.70 -3.64 -18.50
N PHE A 107 -21.58 -3.73 -17.18
CA PHE A 107 -22.51 -4.42 -16.29
C PHE A 107 -23.38 -3.43 -15.50
N SER A 108 -23.32 -3.40 -14.17
CA SER A 108 -24.17 -2.51 -13.35
C SER A 108 -23.98 -1.03 -13.67
N GLU A 109 -22.79 -0.65 -14.11
CA GLU A 109 -22.40 0.65 -14.62
C GLU A 109 -22.85 0.91 -16.08
N GLY A 110 -23.20 -0.15 -16.82
CA GLY A 110 -23.57 -0.11 -18.24
C GLY A 110 -25.05 0.18 -18.52
N GLY A 111 -25.82 0.64 -17.52
CA GLY A 111 -27.25 0.90 -17.65
C GLY A 111 -28.14 -0.34 -17.51
N GLU A 112 -29.41 -0.26 -17.95
CA GLU A 112 -30.43 -1.27 -17.64
C GLU A 112 -30.09 -2.68 -18.17
N GLN A 113 -29.58 -2.79 -19.40
CA GLN A 113 -29.19 -4.09 -19.97
C GLN A 113 -28.00 -4.70 -19.23
N GLY A 114 -27.00 -3.88 -18.89
CA GLY A 114 -25.85 -4.31 -18.11
C GLY A 114 -26.23 -4.73 -16.69
N GLN A 115 -27.19 -4.06 -16.05
CA GLN A 115 -27.74 -4.46 -14.74
C GLN A 115 -28.48 -5.80 -14.80
N LYS A 116 -29.27 -6.05 -15.86
CA LYS A 116 -29.93 -7.35 -16.07
C LYS A 116 -28.89 -8.46 -16.19
N LEU A 117 -27.86 -8.25 -17.02
CA LEU A 117 -26.77 -9.21 -17.19
C LEU A 117 -25.97 -9.41 -15.91
N HIS A 118 -25.70 -8.34 -15.15
CA HIS A 118 -25.03 -8.41 -13.85
C HIS A 118 -25.80 -9.34 -12.90
N LYS A 119 -27.12 -9.15 -12.79
CA LYS A 119 -27.98 -9.96 -11.93
C LYS A 119 -28.06 -11.41 -12.39
N GLU A 120 -28.17 -11.63 -13.69
CA GLU A 120 -28.24 -12.98 -14.28
C GLU A 120 -26.97 -13.78 -13.98
N ILE A 121 -25.79 -13.20 -14.23
CA ILE A 121 -24.51 -13.86 -13.93
C ILE A 121 -24.35 -14.06 -12.42
N GLY A 122 -24.65 -13.05 -11.60
CA GLY A 122 -24.52 -13.18 -10.14
C GLY A 122 -25.41 -14.27 -9.55
N THR A 123 -26.63 -14.44 -10.09
CA THR A 123 -27.54 -15.53 -9.71
C THR A 123 -26.95 -16.88 -10.10
N PHE A 124 -26.46 -17.01 -11.33
CA PHE A 124 -25.86 -18.25 -11.82
C PHE A 124 -24.60 -18.65 -11.04
N VAL A 125 -23.70 -17.69 -10.77
CA VAL A 125 -22.48 -17.89 -9.97
C VAL A 125 -22.82 -18.48 -8.61
N LYS A 126 -23.84 -17.92 -7.94
CA LYS A 126 -24.32 -18.40 -6.64
C LYS A 126 -24.95 -19.80 -6.72
N GLU A 127 -25.81 -20.05 -7.70
CA GLU A 127 -26.48 -21.35 -7.91
C GLU A 127 -25.50 -22.49 -8.18
N LYS A 128 -24.34 -22.18 -8.80
CA LYS A 128 -23.32 -23.16 -9.17
C LYS A 128 -22.18 -23.29 -8.17
N ASP A 129 -22.29 -22.65 -7.00
CA ASP A 129 -21.22 -22.62 -5.99
C ASP A 129 -19.89 -22.15 -6.59
N MET A 130 -19.96 -21.19 -7.51
CA MET A 130 -18.81 -20.49 -8.07
C MET A 130 -18.61 -19.19 -7.32
N ARG A 131 -17.39 -18.65 -7.36
CA ARG A 131 -17.04 -17.35 -6.80
C ARG A 131 -16.49 -16.43 -7.88
N SER A 132 -16.82 -15.13 -7.81
CA SER A 132 -16.39 -14.14 -8.80
C SER A 132 -15.85 -12.86 -8.17
N ILE A 133 -14.67 -12.42 -8.64
CA ILE A 133 -14.16 -11.06 -8.44
C ILE A 133 -14.61 -10.19 -9.62
N GLY A 134 -15.02 -8.95 -9.33
CA GLY A 134 -15.57 -8.02 -10.32
C GLY A 134 -17.09 -8.08 -10.45
N PRO A 135 -17.67 -7.79 -11.63
CA PRO A 135 -17.00 -7.49 -12.90
C PRO A 135 -16.34 -6.11 -12.91
N ASN A 136 -15.79 -5.67 -14.05
CA ASN A 136 -15.11 -4.39 -14.22
C ASN A 136 -13.96 -4.22 -13.20
N THR A 137 -13.03 -5.18 -13.20
CA THR A 137 -12.00 -5.34 -12.18
C THR A 137 -10.62 -5.56 -12.82
N LEU A 138 -9.56 -5.24 -12.07
CA LEU A 138 -8.17 -5.60 -12.33
C LEU A 138 -7.54 -6.34 -11.13
N GLY A 139 -6.75 -7.36 -11.39
CA GLY A 139 -6.27 -8.27 -10.36
C GLY A 139 -7.08 -9.57 -10.31
N PRO A 140 -6.73 -10.50 -9.42
CA PRO A 140 -5.76 -10.34 -8.34
C PRO A 140 -4.30 -10.27 -8.83
N ILE A 141 -3.46 -9.69 -7.97
CA ILE A 141 -2.01 -9.71 -8.08
C ILE A 141 -1.46 -10.34 -6.78
N ASN A 142 -0.48 -11.23 -6.89
CA ASN A 142 0.20 -11.83 -5.76
C ASN A 142 1.70 -11.95 -6.05
N THR A 143 2.51 -11.24 -5.27
CA THR A 143 3.97 -11.19 -5.46
C THR A 143 4.69 -12.45 -5.03
N SER A 144 4.02 -13.37 -4.33
CA SER A 144 4.65 -14.62 -3.87
C SER A 144 4.71 -15.72 -4.94
N ASN A 145 3.83 -15.67 -5.94
CA ASN A 145 3.77 -16.63 -7.05
C ASN A 145 3.78 -15.96 -8.43
N ASN A 146 4.05 -14.65 -8.48
CA ASN A 146 4.08 -13.82 -9.69
C ASN A 146 2.75 -13.82 -10.47
N LEU A 147 1.62 -13.99 -9.78
CA LEU A 147 0.30 -13.83 -10.39
C LEU A 147 0.06 -12.34 -10.65
N ALA A 148 -0.30 -11.97 -11.88
CA ALA A 148 -0.66 -10.60 -12.24
C ALA A 148 -1.75 -10.54 -13.30
N ILE A 149 -2.95 -10.13 -12.89
CA ILE A 149 -4.02 -9.73 -13.81
C ILE A 149 -4.03 -8.21 -13.87
N SER A 150 -3.53 -7.63 -14.96
CA SER A 150 -3.41 -6.17 -15.14
C SER A 150 -3.41 -5.80 -16.61
N PHE A 151 -3.93 -4.62 -16.94
CA PHE A 151 -3.87 -4.06 -18.28
C PHE A 151 -2.59 -3.25 -18.52
N ASN A 152 -1.92 -2.80 -17.47
CA ASN A 152 -0.64 -2.13 -17.58
C ASN A 152 0.53 -3.13 -17.53
N PRO A 153 1.63 -2.86 -18.24
CA PRO A 153 2.84 -3.68 -18.11
C PRO A 153 3.41 -3.56 -16.70
N ILE A 154 3.79 -4.68 -16.11
CA ILE A 154 4.48 -4.71 -14.81
C ILE A 154 5.94 -5.09 -15.07
N LYS A 155 6.86 -4.18 -14.74
CA LYS A 155 8.30 -4.39 -14.96
C LYS A 155 8.91 -5.34 -13.94
N GLU A 156 8.60 -5.09 -12.66
CA GLU A 156 9.13 -5.82 -11.53
C GLU A 156 8.10 -5.85 -10.40
N MET A 157 8.10 -6.93 -9.62
CA MET A 157 7.27 -7.09 -8.44
C MET A 157 8.09 -7.02 -7.17
N ARG A 158 8.18 -5.82 -6.58
CA ARG A 158 8.76 -5.68 -5.26
C ARG A 158 7.84 -6.28 -4.20
N ARG A 159 8.33 -7.35 -3.55
CA ARG A 159 7.60 -8.04 -2.49
C ARG A 159 7.72 -7.30 -1.16
N GLY A 160 6.61 -7.23 -0.42
CA GLY A 160 6.59 -6.73 0.95
C GLY A 160 5.32 -7.11 1.69
N GLY A 161 4.93 -6.27 2.65
CA GLY A 161 3.87 -6.59 3.62
C GLY A 161 2.50 -5.99 3.31
N ILE A 162 2.38 -5.12 2.30
CA ILE A 162 1.12 -4.39 2.05
C ILE A 162 0.16 -5.21 1.20
N SER A 163 -1.07 -5.37 1.65
CA SER A 163 -2.17 -5.86 0.83
C SER A 163 -3.16 -4.75 0.52
N PHE A 164 -3.35 -4.48 -0.78
CA PHE A 164 -4.29 -3.50 -1.28
C PHE A 164 -5.61 -4.15 -1.69
N ALA A 165 -6.71 -3.51 -1.33
CA ALA A 165 -8.01 -3.71 -1.96
C ALA A 165 -8.44 -2.38 -2.58
N PHE A 166 -8.71 -2.36 -3.88
CA PHE A 166 -9.31 -1.22 -4.56
C PHE A 166 -10.73 -1.56 -4.96
N GLN A 167 -11.64 -0.59 -4.97
CA GLN A 167 -12.93 -0.76 -5.63
C GLN A 167 -12.88 -0.35 -7.10
N SER A 168 -11.90 0.45 -7.49
CA SER A 168 -11.71 0.87 -8.88
C SER A 168 -10.25 0.83 -9.32
N GLY A 169 -10.05 0.56 -10.61
CA GLY A 169 -8.75 0.32 -11.24
C GLY A 169 -7.84 1.55 -11.41
N PHE A 170 -8.06 2.67 -10.70
CA PHE A 170 -7.23 3.89 -10.85
C PHE A 170 -5.76 3.68 -10.47
N TYR A 171 -5.48 2.60 -9.73
CA TYR A 171 -4.15 2.20 -9.32
C TYR A 171 -3.35 1.55 -10.46
N ASP A 172 -4.02 0.95 -11.44
CA ASP A 172 -3.38 0.13 -12.47
C ASP A 172 -2.40 0.94 -13.35
N PRO A 173 -2.71 2.18 -13.78
CA PRO A 173 -1.72 3.04 -14.45
C PRO A 173 -0.52 3.43 -13.57
N LYS A 174 -0.62 3.25 -12.24
CA LYS A 174 0.43 3.56 -11.26
C LYS A 174 1.14 2.30 -10.79
N ILE A 175 0.87 1.13 -11.37
CA ILE A 175 1.34 -0.15 -10.83
C ILE A 175 2.86 -0.23 -10.70
N ASN A 176 3.62 0.30 -11.67
CA ASN A 176 5.08 0.34 -11.59
C ASN A 176 5.57 1.29 -10.49
N TRP A 177 4.92 2.45 -10.29
CA TRP A 177 5.23 3.33 -9.17
C TRP A 177 4.97 2.63 -7.84
N LEU A 178 3.85 1.91 -7.72
CA LEU A 178 3.55 1.14 -6.51
C LEU A 178 4.64 0.11 -6.22
N PHE A 179 5.10 -0.65 -7.20
CA PHE A 179 6.18 -1.62 -7.01
C PHE A 179 7.56 -0.99 -6.79
N SER A 180 7.88 0.16 -7.38
CA SER A 180 9.15 0.85 -7.10
C SER A 180 9.21 1.40 -5.67
N HIS A 181 8.09 1.95 -5.18
CA HIS A 181 8.06 2.72 -3.93
C HIS A 181 7.49 1.96 -2.71
N LEU A 182 6.89 0.79 -2.90
CA LEU A 182 6.25 0.00 -1.84
C LEU A 182 6.59 -1.49 -1.99
N GLY A 183 6.57 -2.22 -0.88
CA GLY A 183 6.62 -3.68 -0.88
C GLY A 183 5.22 -4.28 -0.81
N ILE A 184 4.79 -4.86 -1.92
CA ILE A 184 3.42 -5.35 -2.07
C ILE A 184 3.39 -6.85 -1.78
N ASN A 185 2.42 -7.29 -0.97
CA ASN A 185 2.05 -8.68 -0.79
C ASN A 185 1.01 -9.08 -1.84
N LYS A 186 -0.14 -8.38 -1.85
CA LYS A 186 -1.29 -8.69 -2.72
C LYS A 186 -2.02 -7.42 -3.16
N ILE A 187 -2.63 -7.46 -4.34
CA ILE A 187 -3.60 -6.44 -4.79
C ILE A 187 -4.85 -7.16 -5.29
N VAL A 188 -6.02 -6.65 -4.93
CA VAL A 188 -7.30 -7.05 -5.52
C VAL A 188 -8.11 -5.81 -5.86
N ASP A 189 -8.66 -5.75 -7.06
CA ASP A 189 -9.72 -4.80 -7.40
C ASP A 189 -11.05 -5.52 -7.32
N LEU A 190 -12.03 -4.89 -6.69
CA LEU A 190 -13.35 -5.46 -6.48
C LEU A 190 -14.32 -5.10 -7.59
N GLY A 191 -14.03 -4.03 -8.34
CA GLY A 191 -14.92 -3.49 -9.36
C GLY A 191 -16.34 -3.33 -8.82
N ASN A 192 -17.29 -3.93 -9.54
CA ASN A 192 -18.71 -3.78 -9.25
C ASN A 192 -19.22 -4.72 -8.13
N LYS A 193 -18.39 -5.63 -7.60
CA LYS A 193 -18.74 -6.54 -6.48
C LYS A 193 -20.04 -7.32 -6.70
N MET A 194 -20.08 -8.12 -7.77
CA MET A 194 -21.21 -9.01 -8.08
C MET A 194 -21.35 -10.16 -7.09
N ASP A 195 -20.23 -10.64 -6.53
CA ASP A 195 -20.18 -11.71 -5.52
C ASP A 195 -19.20 -11.34 -4.41
N VAL A 196 -17.89 -11.43 -4.68
CA VAL A 196 -16.86 -11.06 -3.70
C VAL A 196 -16.93 -9.58 -3.39
N ASN A 197 -16.94 -9.23 -2.10
CA ASN A 197 -17.01 -7.86 -1.62
C ASN A 197 -15.90 -7.53 -0.62
N GLU A 198 -15.89 -6.30 -0.14
CA GLU A 198 -14.87 -5.76 0.76
C GLU A 198 -14.79 -6.47 2.12
N VAL A 199 -15.88 -7.07 2.61
CA VAL A 199 -15.90 -7.82 3.88
C VAL A 199 -15.12 -9.11 3.73
N ASP A 200 -15.33 -9.86 2.65
CA ASP A 200 -14.59 -11.10 2.35
C ASP A 200 -13.08 -10.84 2.26
N VAL A 201 -12.71 -9.75 1.60
CA VAL A 201 -11.30 -9.38 1.37
C VAL A 201 -10.63 -8.95 2.66
N LEU A 202 -11.34 -8.15 3.47
CA LEU A 202 -10.85 -7.71 4.76
C LEU A 202 -10.65 -8.89 5.72
N GLU A 203 -11.60 -9.83 5.75
CA GLU A 203 -11.48 -11.07 6.51
C GLU A 203 -10.26 -11.89 6.08
N TYR A 204 -10.09 -12.12 4.78
CA TYR A 204 -8.93 -12.84 4.24
C TYR A 204 -7.60 -12.15 4.60
N PHE A 205 -7.49 -10.85 4.39
CA PHE A 205 -6.26 -10.11 4.69
C PHE A 205 -5.93 -10.09 6.19
N PHE A 206 -6.91 -10.13 7.08
CA PHE A 206 -6.66 -10.29 8.51
C PHE A 206 -6.11 -11.68 8.85
N GLN A 207 -6.48 -12.73 8.10
CA GLN A 207 -5.98 -14.08 8.30
C GLN A 207 -4.64 -14.36 7.59
N ASP A 208 -4.34 -13.67 6.49
CA ASP A 208 -3.12 -13.90 5.70
C ASP A 208 -1.84 -13.56 6.48
N PRO A 209 -0.94 -14.54 6.74
CA PRO A 209 0.31 -14.28 7.44
C PRO A 209 1.27 -13.35 6.67
N GLY A 210 1.15 -13.28 5.34
CA GLY A 210 1.94 -12.38 4.48
C GLY A 210 1.55 -10.91 4.64
N THR A 211 0.28 -10.64 4.94
CA THR A 211 -0.23 -9.27 5.11
C THR A 211 0.17 -8.70 6.46
N LYS A 212 0.90 -7.59 6.44
CA LYS A 212 1.28 -6.78 7.61
C LYS A 212 0.51 -5.48 7.67
N VAL A 213 0.20 -4.88 6.52
CA VAL A 213 -0.57 -3.63 6.38
C VAL A 213 -1.70 -3.87 5.40
N ILE A 214 -2.90 -3.40 5.72
CA ILE A 214 -4.07 -3.46 4.85
C ILE A 214 -4.39 -2.05 4.39
N ALA A 215 -4.58 -1.86 3.09
CA ALA A 215 -4.94 -0.57 2.53
C ALA A 215 -6.12 -0.73 1.57
N MET A 216 -7.27 -0.15 1.91
CA MET A 216 -8.52 -0.30 1.16
C MET A 216 -9.03 1.03 0.61
N HIS A 217 -9.24 1.11 -0.69
CA HIS A 217 -10.05 2.15 -1.30
C HIS A 217 -11.49 1.64 -1.45
N ILE A 218 -12.43 2.40 -0.92
CA ILE A 218 -13.84 2.03 -0.84
C ILE A 218 -14.68 3.18 -1.40
N GLU A 219 -15.55 2.89 -2.35
CA GLU A 219 -16.56 3.83 -2.85
C GLU A 219 -17.93 3.53 -2.24
N SER A 220 -18.23 2.24 -2.05
CA SER A 220 -19.44 1.74 -1.38
C SER A 220 -19.16 0.45 -0.60
N LEU A 221 -20.02 0.12 0.36
CA LEU A 221 -20.12 -1.17 1.03
C LEU A 221 -21.26 -1.98 0.39
N HIS A 222 -20.94 -3.17 -0.11
CA HIS A 222 -21.92 -4.16 -0.57
C HIS A 222 -22.12 -5.27 0.46
N GLY A 223 -21.08 -5.61 1.22
CA GLY A 223 -21.15 -6.58 2.28
C GLY A 223 -21.91 -6.06 3.51
N ASN A 224 -22.04 -6.92 4.52
CA ASN A 224 -22.70 -6.54 5.75
C ASN A 224 -21.86 -5.52 6.54
N GLY A 225 -22.39 -4.30 6.72
CA GLY A 225 -21.68 -3.23 7.42
C GLY A 225 -21.38 -3.53 8.90
N ARG A 226 -22.18 -4.37 9.57
CA ARG A 226 -21.89 -4.82 10.94
C ARG A 226 -20.68 -5.74 10.97
N ASP A 227 -20.58 -6.66 10.01
CA ASP A 227 -19.44 -7.58 9.90
C ASP A 227 -18.17 -6.83 9.53
N PHE A 228 -18.27 -5.88 8.59
CA PHE A 228 -17.17 -4.96 8.27
C PHE A 228 -16.66 -4.22 9.52
N PHE A 229 -17.56 -3.62 10.30
CA PHE A 229 -17.21 -2.94 11.55
C PHE A 229 -16.54 -3.89 12.56
N ASN A 230 -17.12 -5.07 12.76
CA ASN A 230 -16.60 -6.06 13.71
C ASN A 230 -15.19 -6.54 13.32
N LEU A 231 -14.95 -6.76 12.03
CA LEU A 231 -13.63 -7.09 11.49
C LEU A 231 -12.65 -5.96 11.75
N LEU A 232 -13.00 -4.70 11.44
CA LEU A 232 -12.13 -3.56 11.71
C LEU A 232 -11.83 -3.40 13.20
N LYS A 233 -12.83 -3.53 14.07
CA LYS A 233 -12.66 -3.40 15.51
C LYS A 233 -11.68 -4.43 16.08
N LYS A 234 -11.78 -5.69 15.64
CA LYS A 234 -10.94 -6.80 16.13
C LYS A 234 -9.59 -6.91 15.42
N GLY A 235 -9.57 -6.65 14.12
CA GLY A 235 -8.43 -6.90 13.26
C GLY A 235 -7.45 -5.72 13.19
N SER A 236 -7.96 -4.49 13.16
CA SER A 236 -7.11 -3.31 12.93
C SER A 236 -6.12 -3.05 14.07
N VAL A 237 -6.40 -3.52 15.29
CA VAL A 237 -5.45 -3.46 16.43
C VAL A 237 -4.26 -4.41 16.27
N LYS A 238 -4.35 -5.40 15.36
CA LYS A 238 -3.29 -6.39 15.07
C LYS A 238 -2.54 -6.07 13.79
N LYS A 239 -3.26 -5.62 12.77
CA LYS A 239 -2.72 -5.24 11.46
C LYS A 239 -3.24 -3.85 11.11
N PRO A 240 -2.39 -2.84 10.95
CA PRO A 240 -2.82 -1.51 10.54
C PRO A 240 -3.70 -1.56 9.29
N THR A 241 -4.88 -0.96 9.37
CA THR A 241 -5.85 -0.90 8.26
C THR A 241 -6.08 0.54 7.87
N ILE A 242 -5.71 0.90 6.65
CA ILE A 242 -5.85 2.24 6.08
C ILE A 242 -7.02 2.23 5.11
N ILE A 243 -7.93 3.19 5.23
CA ILE A 243 -9.13 3.27 4.41
C ILE A 243 -9.20 4.63 3.71
N LEU A 244 -9.25 4.62 2.39
CA LEU A 244 -9.61 5.77 1.56
C LEU A 244 -11.07 5.64 1.14
N LYS A 245 -11.95 6.43 1.75
CA LYS A 245 -13.38 6.47 1.40
C LYS A 245 -13.65 7.58 0.39
N SER A 246 -14.06 7.20 -0.81
CA SER A 246 -14.61 8.13 -1.82
C SER A 246 -16.11 8.39 -1.59
N GLY A 247 -16.66 9.40 -2.25
CA GLY A 247 -18.08 9.73 -2.14
C GLY A 247 -18.47 10.39 -0.80
N ARG A 248 -17.56 11.18 -0.23
CA ARG A 248 -17.71 11.79 1.12
C ARG A 248 -18.75 12.90 1.20
N THR A 249 -19.13 13.47 0.06
CA THR A 249 -20.15 14.51 -0.07
C THR A 249 -21.31 13.99 -0.89
N PRO A 250 -22.52 14.59 -0.81
CA PRO A 250 -23.64 14.19 -1.65
C PRO A 250 -23.30 14.17 -3.14
N ALA A 251 -22.60 15.20 -3.64
CA ALA A 251 -22.16 15.27 -5.03
C ALA A 251 -21.15 14.16 -5.39
N GLY A 252 -20.17 13.91 -4.51
CA GLY A 252 -19.19 12.83 -4.73
C GLY A 252 -19.82 11.44 -4.67
N SER A 253 -20.80 11.23 -3.79
CA SER A 253 -21.53 9.97 -3.65
C SER A 253 -22.36 9.68 -4.90
N LEU A 254 -23.03 10.69 -5.46
CA LEU A 254 -23.72 10.58 -6.75
C LEU A 254 -22.77 10.26 -7.90
N ALA A 255 -21.60 10.90 -7.94
CA ALA A 255 -20.58 10.62 -8.97
C ALA A 255 -20.00 9.20 -8.87
N ALA A 256 -19.78 8.69 -7.65
CA ALA A 256 -19.33 7.31 -7.46
C ALA A 256 -20.42 6.30 -7.88
N ALA A 257 -21.69 6.58 -7.55
CA ALA A 257 -22.83 5.75 -7.92
C ALA A 257 -23.04 5.66 -9.44
N SER A 258 -22.86 6.76 -10.18
CA SER A 258 -23.02 6.74 -11.64
C SER A 258 -21.93 5.94 -12.36
N HIS A 259 -20.75 5.79 -11.77
CA HIS A 259 -19.63 5.06 -12.37
C HIS A 259 -19.57 3.57 -11.97
N THR A 260 -20.12 3.19 -10.81
CA THR A 260 -20.12 1.78 -10.33
C THR A 260 -21.48 1.09 -10.48
N GLY A 261 -22.54 1.87 -10.67
CA GLY A 261 -23.92 1.38 -10.62
C GLY A 261 -24.39 1.06 -9.20
N ALA A 262 -23.60 1.38 -8.16
CA ALA A 262 -24.02 1.23 -6.77
C ALA A 262 -25.03 2.32 -6.38
N ILE A 263 -25.90 2.05 -5.40
CA ILE A 263 -26.88 3.04 -4.97
C ILE A 263 -26.21 4.07 -4.05
N ALA A 264 -26.33 5.37 -4.36
CA ALA A 264 -25.89 6.48 -3.50
C ALA A 264 -26.74 6.56 -2.22
N ARG A 265 -26.50 5.68 -1.26
CA ARG A 265 -27.23 5.61 0.03
C ARG A 265 -26.34 5.76 1.25
N GLU A 266 -25.03 5.84 1.07
CA GLU A 266 -24.11 5.88 2.20
C GLU A 266 -23.99 7.27 2.80
N ASN A 267 -24.08 7.31 4.13
CA ASN A 267 -23.90 8.50 4.92
C ASN A 267 -22.46 8.55 5.43
N ASP A 268 -21.68 9.51 4.94
CA ASP A 268 -20.28 9.68 5.32
C ASP A 268 -20.09 9.87 6.83
N VAL A 269 -21.05 10.53 7.50
CA VAL A 269 -21.00 10.75 8.95
C VAL A 269 -21.10 9.42 9.71
N ILE A 270 -21.95 8.51 9.23
CA ILE A 270 -22.07 7.16 9.82
C ILE A 270 -20.79 6.38 9.60
N PHE A 271 -20.23 6.42 8.39
CA PHE A 271 -18.97 5.76 8.07
C PHE A 271 -17.81 6.32 8.91
N ASP A 272 -17.69 7.65 9.02
CA ASP A 272 -16.66 8.31 9.84
C ASP A 272 -16.78 7.92 11.31
N SER A 273 -17.99 7.97 11.85
CA SER A 273 -18.28 7.61 13.24
C SER A 273 -17.96 6.15 13.53
N MET A 274 -18.19 5.26 12.56
CA MET A 274 -17.82 3.84 12.65
C MET A 274 -16.29 3.68 12.68
N ILE A 275 -15.55 4.31 11.77
CA ILE A 275 -14.09 4.16 11.70
C ILE A 275 -13.41 4.68 12.97
N ARG A 276 -13.86 5.82 13.54
CA ARG A 276 -13.31 6.41 14.77
C ARG A 276 -13.37 5.50 16.00
N GLN A 277 -14.26 4.50 15.99
CA GLN A 277 -14.40 3.50 17.06
C GLN A 277 -13.46 2.31 16.89
N THR A 278 -12.54 2.36 15.92
CA THR A 278 -11.60 1.29 15.60
C THR A 278 -10.19 1.84 15.48
N ALA A 279 -9.20 0.95 15.44
CA ALA A 279 -7.82 1.33 15.14
C ALA A 279 -7.57 1.59 13.63
N ALA A 280 -8.58 1.47 12.77
CA ALA A 280 -8.43 1.75 11.36
C ALA A 280 -8.22 3.25 11.12
N ILE A 281 -7.41 3.59 10.14
CA ILE A 281 -7.00 4.95 9.84
C ILE A 281 -7.67 5.38 8.55
N ARG A 282 -8.45 6.45 8.64
CA ARG A 282 -9.08 7.03 7.46
C ARG A 282 -8.13 8.01 6.79
N ALA A 283 -7.71 7.72 5.56
CA ALA A 283 -6.98 8.66 4.72
C ALA A 283 -7.93 9.72 4.13
N ALA A 284 -7.48 10.97 4.06
CA ALA A 284 -8.28 12.07 3.55
C ALA A 284 -8.31 12.11 2.01
N ASN A 285 -7.22 11.68 1.37
CA ASN A 285 -7.02 11.70 -0.07
C ASN A 285 -6.03 10.60 -0.52
N ILE A 286 -5.80 10.50 -1.83
CA ILE A 286 -4.93 9.48 -2.43
C ILE A 286 -3.46 9.61 -2.02
N GLU A 287 -2.96 10.84 -1.84
CA GLU A 287 -1.58 11.08 -1.44
C GLU A 287 -1.33 10.58 -0.01
N GLU A 288 -2.22 10.92 0.92
CA GLU A 288 -2.16 10.44 2.29
C GLU A 288 -2.37 8.92 2.37
N PHE A 289 -3.22 8.36 1.50
CA PHE A 289 -3.44 6.91 1.44
C PHE A 289 -2.14 6.14 1.16
N PHE A 290 -1.37 6.56 0.14
CA PHE A 290 -0.09 5.93 -0.18
C PHE A 290 1.02 6.27 0.81
N ASP A 291 1.05 7.48 1.37
CA ASP A 291 2.00 7.85 2.43
C ASP A 291 1.83 6.98 3.67
N LEU A 292 0.60 6.79 4.12
CA LEU A 292 0.30 5.95 5.26
C LEU A 292 0.67 4.49 4.96
N ALA A 293 0.35 3.99 3.76
CA ALA A 293 0.70 2.64 3.37
C ALA A 293 2.22 2.42 3.42
N LYS A 294 3.00 3.36 2.85
CA LYS A 294 4.48 3.38 2.92
C LYS A 294 4.98 3.42 4.36
N ALA A 295 4.45 4.34 5.17
CA ALA A 295 4.89 4.53 6.54
C ALA A 295 4.66 3.30 7.41
N PHE A 296 3.47 2.70 7.36
CA PHE A 296 3.16 1.49 8.14
C PHE A 296 3.92 0.25 7.66
N GLU A 297 4.36 0.24 6.40
CA GLU A 297 5.21 -0.84 5.91
C GLU A 297 6.67 -0.66 6.34
N PHE A 298 7.21 0.54 6.17
CA PHE A 298 8.66 0.77 6.28
C PHE A 298 9.09 1.08 7.72
N LEU A 299 8.21 1.69 8.51
CA LEU A 299 8.55 2.22 9.83
C LEU A 299 8.00 1.36 10.96
N LYS A 300 8.77 1.32 12.05
CA LYS A 300 8.28 0.80 13.33
C LYS A 300 7.29 1.81 13.95
N LEU A 301 6.50 1.35 14.93
CA LEU A 301 5.65 2.25 15.70
C LEU A 301 6.48 3.01 16.76
N PRO A 302 6.42 4.35 16.81
CA PRO A 302 7.23 5.17 17.72
C PRO A 302 6.91 4.88 19.19
N LYS A 303 7.88 4.99 20.10
CA LYS A 303 7.67 4.71 21.55
C LYS A 303 6.80 5.77 22.23
N GLY A 304 6.97 7.02 21.83
CA GLY A 304 6.19 8.18 22.25
C GLY A 304 5.98 9.14 21.08
N ASN A 305 5.82 10.42 21.39
CA ASN A 305 5.51 11.46 20.41
C ASN A 305 6.61 12.52 20.27
N ARG A 306 7.82 12.29 20.81
CA ARG A 306 8.93 13.24 20.75
C ARG A 306 9.69 13.09 19.43
N LEU A 307 9.66 14.13 18.61
CA LEU A 307 10.24 14.20 17.28
C LEU A 307 11.53 15.02 17.27
N SER A 308 12.57 14.49 16.62
CA SER A 308 13.72 15.28 16.17
C SER A 308 13.58 15.63 14.69
N ILE A 309 13.81 16.89 14.34
CA ILE A 309 13.76 17.41 12.97
C ILE A 309 15.18 17.80 12.55
N ILE A 310 15.64 17.33 11.39
CA ILE A 310 16.89 17.75 10.76
C ILE A 310 16.53 18.39 9.41
N THR A 311 16.88 19.65 9.21
CA THR A 311 16.54 20.43 8.00
C THR A 311 17.78 21.07 7.42
N LEU A 312 17.84 21.32 6.11
CA LEU A 312 18.91 22.12 5.50
C LEU A 312 18.59 23.61 5.44
N SER A 313 17.34 23.98 5.72
CA SER A 313 16.87 25.37 5.77
C SER A 313 16.14 25.64 7.08
N GLY A 314 16.56 26.65 7.82
CA GLY A 314 15.88 27.10 9.03
C GLY A 314 14.41 27.47 8.81
N GLY A 315 14.06 28.04 7.65
CA GLY A 315 12.67 28.39 7.31
C GLY A 315 11.76 27.16 7.17
N GLU A 316 12.25 26.11 6.52
CA GLU A 316 11.56 24.81 6.49
C GLU A 316 11.51 24.16 7.88
N GLY A 317 12.55 24.34 8.69
CA GLY A 317 12.58 23.91 10.08
C GLY A 317 11.44 24.49 10.92
N VAL A 318 11.11 25.76 10.72
CA VAL A 318 9.96 26.42 11.38
C VAL A 318 8.65 25.76 10.95
N MET A 319 8.41 25.61 9.64
CA MET A 319 7.18 24.99 9.12
C MET A 319 7.02 23.52 9.57
N ALA A 320 8.13 22.78 9.61
CA ALA A 320 8.16 21.41 10.12
C ALA A 320 7.85 21.36 11.63
N THR A 321 8.37 22.32 12.41
CA THR A 321 8.09 22.45 13.84
C THR A 321 6.61 22.77 14.11
N ASP A 322 6.01 23.67 13.34
CA ASP A 322 4.57 23.95 13.42
C ASP A 322 3.76 22.69 13.10
N THR A 323 4.13 21.98 12.04
CA THR A 323 3.44 20.75 11.64
C THR A 323 3.56 19.64 12.68
N CYS A 324 4.71 19.52 13.36
CA CYS A 324 4.92 18.61 14.47
C CYS A 324 3.85 18.83 15.57
N ASN A 325 3.75 20.06 16.07
CA ASN A 325 2.83 20.41 17.15
C ASN A 325 1.36 20.30 16.73
N LEU A 326 1.00 20.79 15.54
CA LEU A 326 -0.37 20.74 15.02
C LEU A 326 -0.90 19.31 14.83
N ASN A 327 -0.01 18.31 14.74
CA ASN A 327 -0.37 16.90 14.58
C ASN A 327 -0.15 16.08 15.85
N GLY A 328 0.01 16.73 17.02
CA GLY A 328 0.08 16.06 18.32
C GLY A 328 1.41 15.35 18.63
N LEU A 329 2.45 15.67 17.86
CA LEU A 329 3.83 15.36 18.21
C LEU A 329 4.42 16.53 19.02
N ALA A 330 5.52 16.27 19.72
CA ALA A 330 6.25 17.26 20.50
C ALA A 330 7.71 17.30 20.06
N MET A 331 8.37 18.45 20.16
CA MET A 331 9.80 18.54 19.91
C MET A 331 10.57 17.79 21.00
N ALA A 332 11.47 16.88 20.59
CA ALA A 332 12.36 16.18 21.51
C ALA A 332 13.35 17.15 22.16
N GLN A 333 13.63 16.92 23.45
CA GLN A 333 14.69 17.60 24.20
C GLN A 333 15.86 16.64 24.30
N MET A 334 16.97 16.94 23.61
CA MET A 334 18.14 16.06 23.57
C MET A 334 18.76 15.90 24.96
N GLY A 335 19.20 14.69 25.29
CA GLY A 335 20.01 14.44 26.47
C GLY A 335 21.44 14.99 26.31
N ASP A 336 22.17 15.09 27.42
CA ASP A 336 23.49 15.73 27.46
C ASP A 336 24.47 15.13 26.45
N HIS A 337 24.52 13.80 26.31
CA HIS A 337 25.41 13.12 25.37
C HIS A 337 25.16 13.55 23.92
N THR A 338 23.90 13.47 23.47
CA THR A 338 23.49 13.88 22.12
C THR A 338 23.68 15.36 21.90
N TYR A 339 23.34 16.18 22.90
CA TYR A 339 23.56 17.62 22.87
C TYR A 339 25.04 17.96 22.65
N GLN A 340 25.97 17.33 23.40
CA GLN A 340 27.41 17.58 23.22
C GLN A 340 27.93 17.09 21.87
N SER A 341 27.46 15.92 21.43
CA SER A 341 27.80 15.36 20.12
C SER A 341 27.41 16.31 18.99
N LEU A 342 26.16 16.80 19.01
CA LEU A 342 25.65 17.77 18.04
C LEU A 342 26.34 19.13 18.18
N LYS A 343 26.55 19.66 19.39
CA LYS A 343 27.24 20.94 19.60
C LYS A 343 28.63 20.97 18.98
N SER A 344 29.31 19.82 18.90
CA SER A 344 30.63 19.72 18.29
C SER A 344 30.66 20.04 16.78
N ILE A 345 29.52 19.99 16.08
CA ILE A 345 29.40 20.28 14.64
C ILE A 345 28.72 21.63 14.34
N PHE A 346 28.41 22.42 15.38
CA PHE A 346 27.84 23.75 15.25
C PHE A 346 28.86 24.85 15.58
N PRO A 347 28.59 26.09 15.13
CA PRO A 347 29.34 27.28 15.53
C PRO A 347 29.42 27.49 17.06
N PRO A 348 30.35 28.33 17.55
CA PRO A 348 30.57 28.51 18.99
C PRO A 348 29.44 29.26 19.74
N TRP A 349 28.46 29.84 19.04
CA TRP A 349 27.31 30.51 19.65
C TRP A 349 26.13 29.55 19.85
N GLU A 350 25.15 29.97 20.66
CA GLU A 350 23.98 29.15 20.96
C GLU A 350 23.02 29.09 19.77
N ILE A 351 22.67 27.87 19.37
CA ILE A 351 21.68 27.56 18.34
C ILE A 351 20.76 26.47 18.89
N PRO A 352 19.44 26.54 18.68
CA PRO A 352 18.55 25.43 18.98
C PRO A 352 18.99 24.16 18.24
N LEU A 353 19.11 23.04 18.97
CA LEU A 353 19.48 21.73 18.39
C LEU A 353 18.27 20.85 18.06
N ASN A 354 17.07 21.44 18.03
CA ASN A 354 15.86 20.81 17.50
C ASN A 354 14.80 21.91 17.19
N PRO A 355 14.53 22.21 15.91
CA PRO A 355 15.07 21.57 14.72
C PRO A 355 16.58 21.81 14.57
N ILE A 356 17.28 20.82 14.03
CA ILE A 356 18.70 20.87 13.69
C ILE A 356 18.82 21.54 12.32
N ASP A 357 19.43 22.72 12.27
CA ASP A 357 19.77 23.39 11.00
C ASP A 357 21.07 22.82 10.43
N GLY A 358 20.92 21.78 9.61
CA GLY A 358 21.97 21.14 8.85
C GLY A 358 22.62 22.06 7.81
N GLY A 359 21.93 23.10 7.34
CA GLY A 359 22.52 24.09 6.44
C GLY A 359 23.62 24.88 7.14
N VAL A 360 23.33 25.36 8.35
CA VAL A 360 24.34 25.99 9.22
C VAL A 360 25.45 25.00 9.55
N CYS A 361 25.14 23.76 9.91
CA CYS A 361 26.18 22.76 10.18
C CYS A 361 27.14 22.61 9.00
N LEU A 362 26.60 22.38 7.79
CA LEU A 362 27.41 22.19 6.59
C LEU A 362 28.29 23.40 6.28
N GLU A 363 27.81 24.63 6.45
CA GLU A 363 28.62 25.84 6.21
C GLU A 363 29.97 25.82 6.96
N PHE A 364 30.00 25.28 8.18
CA PHE A 364 31.20 25.25 9.03
C PHE A 364 31.94 23.90 9.02
N THR A 365 31.32 22.83 8.50
CA THR A 365 31.88 21.47 8.49
C THR A 365 31.91 20.81 7.11
N LEU A 366 31.76 21.57 6.02
CA LEU A 366 31.82 21.10 4.63
C LEU A 366 33.08 20.27 4.32
N SER A 367 34.20 20.58 4.98
CA SER A 367 35.47 19.85 4.83
C SER A 367 35.53 18.52 5.59
N ASP A 368 34.59 18.27 6.51
CA ASP A 368 34.53 17.07 7.35
C ASP A 368 33.07 16.57 7.51
N ILE A 369 32.50 16.15 6.38
CA ILE A 369 31.11 15.70 6.33
C ILE A 369 30.87 14.41 7.12
N LEU A 370 31.91 13.60 7.32
CA LEU A 370 31.85 12.38 8.13
C LEU A 370 31.62 12.70 9.60
N ARG A 371 32.22 13.77 10.11
CA ARG A 371 31.96 14.26 11.47
C ARG A 371 30.50 14.64 11.67
N VAL A 372 29.85 15.24 10.66
CA VAL A 372 28.41 15.55 10.71
C VAL A 372 27.60 14.28 10.87
N PHE A 373 27.84 13.25 10.05
CA PHE A 373 27.11 11.99 10.15
C PHE A 373 27.31 11.27 11.47
N ASN A 374 28.56 11.23 11.95
CA ASN A 374 28.85 10.62 13.24
C ASN A 374 28.10 11.34 14.38
N ALA A 375 27.99 12.66 14.32
CA ALA A 375 27.21 13.41 15.31
C ALA A 375 25.70 13.11 15.21
N LEU A 376 25.14 13.02 13.99
CA LEU A 376 23.72 12.72 13.78
C LEU A 376 23.32 11.31 14.24
N ILE A 377 24.24 10.35 14.29
CA ILE A 377 24.00 8.98 14.81
C ILE A 377 23.62 8.99 16.30
N ALA A 378 24.01 10.01 17.07
CA ALA A 378 23.61 10.11 18.48
C ALA A 378 22.09 10.33 18.66
N ILE A 379 21.41 10.93 17.68
CA ILE A 379 19.97 11.23 17.73
C ILE A 379 19.11 9.96 17.87
N PRO A 380 19.25 8.94 17.01
CA PRO A 380 18.48 7.72 17.18
C PRO A 380 18.87 6.90 18.42
N GLU A 381 20.01 7.18 19.06
CA GLU A 381 20.39 6.54 20.34
C GLU A 381 19.76 7.25 21.56
N ASP A 382 19.42 8.52 21.45
CA ASP A 382 18.92 9.35 22.56
C ASP A 382 17.57 8.89 23.13
N GLU A 383 17.50 8.44 24.37
CA GLU A 383 16.24 8.00 24.99
C GLU A 383 15.12 9.06 25.00
N ASN A 384 15.46 10.33 24.79
CA ASN A 384 14.52 11.44 24.69
C ASN A 384 13.91 11.68 23.31
N VAL A 385 14.35 10.92 22.30
CA VAL A 385 13.84 10.96 20.92
C VAL A 385 13.04 9.69 20.63
N ASP A 386 11.80 9.84 20.16
CA ASP A 386 10.93 8.70 19.83
C ASP A 386 10.82 8.45 18.32
N CYS A 387 10.99 9.49 17.51
CA CYS A 387 10.98 9.44 16.05
C CYS A 387 11.82 10.59 15.46
N ILE A 388 12.25 10.42 14.21
CA ILE A 388 13.15 11.34 13.53
C ILE A 388 12.60 11.63 12.13
N VAL A 389 12.68 12.89 11.73
CA VAL A 389 12.43 13.30 10.35
C VAL A 389 13.62 14.14 9.86
N MET A 390 14.11 13.87 8.65
CA MET A 390 15.25 14.58 8.09
C MET A 390 15.03 14.99 6.63
N GLN A 391 15.40 16.21 6.28
CA GLN A 391 15.52 16.63 4.89
C GLN A 391 16.65 15.84 4.24
N MET A 392 16.39 15.28 3.07
CA MET A 392 17.40 14.54 2.33
C MET A 392 18.64 15.44 2.07
N PRO A 393 19.86 14.92 2.03
CA PRO A 393 20.94 15.70 1.44
C PRO A 393 20.65 15.97 -0.05
N PRO A 394 21.06 17.12 -0.61
CA PRO A 394 21.00 17.32 -2.06
C PRO A 394 21.85 16.26 -2.77
N ASP A 395 21.48 15.91 -4.00
CA ASP A 395 22.26 14.94 -4.77
C ASP A 395 23.63 15.50 -5.16
N PHE A 396 24.68 15.06 -4.47
CA PHE A 396 26.05 15.52 -4.69
C PHE A 396 26.68 14.99 -5.99
N LEU A 397 26.12 13.93 -6.61
CA LEU A 397 26.55 13.48 -7.94
C LEU A 397 26.34 14.59 -8.99
N ASN A 398 25.20 15.29 -8.92
CA ASN A 398 24.88 16.38 -9.83
C ASN A 398 25.58 17.71 -9.51
N LEU A 399 26.00 17.93 -8.26
CA LEU A 399 26.88 19.05 -7.92
C LEU A 399 28.28 18.87 -8.52
N SER A 400 28.77 17.63 -8.63
CA SER A 400 30.09 17.35 -9.20
C SER A 400 30.14 17.42 -10.73
N HIS A 401 29.04 17.14 -11.44
CA HIS A 401 28.99 17.26 -12.91
C HIS A 401 29.12 18.70 -13.43
N LYS A 402 28.97 19.71 -12.57
CA LYS A 402 29.25 21.12 -12.91
C LYS A 402 30.71 21.54 -12.71
N ASN A 403 31.54 20.67 -12.12
CA ASN A 403 32.98 20.90 -11.97
C ASN A 403 33.76 19.92 -12.86
N GLU A 404 33.99 20.30 -14.12
CA GLU A 404 34.73 19.54 -15.15
C GLU A 404 36.15 19.12 -14.75
N ASN A 405 36.67 19.55 -13.59
CA ASN A 405 38.04 19.28 -13.13
C ASN A 405 38.16 18.27 -11.97
N SER A 406 37.08 17.60 -11.56
CA SER A 406 37.15 16.61 -10.47
C SER A 406 37.09 15.17 -11.01
N SER A 407 38.11 14.37 -10.67
CA SER A 407 38.25 12.98 -11.10
C SER A 407 36.98 12.17 -10.79
N ALA A 408 36.43 11.48 -11.79
CA ALA A 408 35.14 10.78 -11.80
C ALA A 408 34.90 9.69 -10.73
N LYS A 409 35.81 9.48 -9.77
CA LYS A 409 35.70 8.49 -8.68
C LYS A 409 35.28 9.08 -7.32
N ALA A 410 35.52 10.37 -7.07
CA ALA A 410 35.20 10.99 -5.77
C ALA A 410 33.68 11.14 -5.48
N PRO A 411 32.82 11.51 -6.45
CA PRO A 411 31.40 11.79 -6.18
C PRO A 411 30.57 10.54 -5.82
N TYR A 412 30.87 9.40 -6.46
CA TYR A 412 30.23 8.11 -6.16
C TYR A 412 30.49 7.64 -4.72
N SER A 413 31.71 7.86 -4.22
CA SER A 413 32.07 7.48 -2.86
C SER A 413 31.33 8.28 -1.79
N LEU A 414 31.00 9.54 -2.06
CA LEU A 414 30.33 10.41 -1.09
C LEU A 414 28.84 10.03 -0.96
N ASN A 415 28.12 9.89 -2.08
CA ASN A 415 26.71 9.47 -2.08
C ASN A 415 26.50 8.08 -1.45
N GLU A 416 27.45 7.17 -1.64
CA GLU A 416 27.42 5.87 -0.97
C GLU A 416 27.62 6.00 0.55
N GLN A 417 28.56 6.84 0.99
CA GLN A 417 28.76 7.15 2.41
C GLN A 417 27.52 7.82 3.03
N PHE A 418 26.89 8.79 2.34
CA PHE A 418 25.63 9.42 2.78
C PHE A 418 24.52 8.39 2.92
N THR A 419 24.31 7.59 1.88
CA THR A 419 23.31 6.52 1.89
C THR A 419 23.57 5.59 3.06
N GLN A 420 24.81 5.17 3.27
CA GLN A 420 25.16 4.27 4.37
C GLN A 420 24.95 4.91 5.75
N ALA A 421 25.22 6.20 5.91
CA ALA A 421 24.95 6.93 7.15
C ALA A 421 23.45 7.00 7.47
N LEU A 422 22.60 7.32 6.47
CA LEU A 422 21.15 7.33 6.61
C LEU A 422 20.62 5.93 6.98
N LEU A 423 21.13 4.88 6.33
CA LEU A 423 20.78 3.50 6.67
C LEU A 423 21.28 3.10 8.07
N ASN A 424 22.40 3.63 8.55
CA ASN A 424 22.87 3.39 9.92
C ASN A 424 21.94 4.04 10.94
N MET A 425 21.48 5.27 10.70
CA MET A 425 20.47 5.92 11.54
C MET A 425 19.16 5.11 11.59
N GLN A 426 18.71 4.58 10.46
CA GLN A 426 17.54 3.71 10.38
C GLN A 426 17.73 2.42 11.21
N ARG A 427 18.92 1.80 11.16
CA ARG A 427 19.23 0.54 11.87
C ARG A 427 19.21 0.67 13.40
N ALA A 428 19.45 1.86 13.94
CA ALA A 428 19.31 2.14 15.38
C ALA A 428 17.88 1.93 15.90
N GLY A 429 16.89 1.83 14.99
CA GLY A 429 15.62 1.16 15.26
C GLY A 429 14.50 2.06 15.75
N LYS A 430 14.69 3.38 15.78
CA LYS A 430 13.60 4.35 15.89
C LYS A 430 13.02 4.67 14.52
N PRO A 431 11.72 5.03 14.42
CA PRO A 431 11.13 5.44 13.16
C PRO A 431 11.85 6.67 12.61
N PHE A 432 12.40 6.52 11.41
CA PHE A 432 13.18 7.55 10.73
C PHE A 432 12.64 7.73 9.31
N ALA A 433 12.19 8.93 8.99
CA ALA A 433 11.63 9.28 7.70
C ALA A 433 12.41 10.43 7.06
N LEU A 434 12.46 10.46 5.74
CA LEU A 434 13.06 11.53 4.98
C LEU A 434 12.02 12.37 4.25
N TRP A 435 12.34 13.63 3.95
CA TRP A 435 11.62 14.37 2.91
C TRP A 435 12.57 14.92 1.85
N ARG A 436 12.03 15.18 0.67
CA ARG A 436 12.76 15.68 -0.50
C ARG A 436 13.36 17.06 -0.27
N THR A 437 14.47 17.33 -0.95
CA THR A 437 15.23 18.57 -0.78
C THR A 437 15.06 19.47 -1.97
N SER A 438 15.13 18.89 -3.17
CA SER A 438 14.72 19.51 -4.40
C SER A 438 13.43 18.87 -4.91
N MET A 439 12.73 19.55 -5.81
CA MET A 439 11.60 18.99 -6.55
C MET A 439 12.03 18.57 -7.96
N ASP A 440 13.32 18.31 -8.17
CA ASP A 440 13.85 17.92 -9.48
C ASP A 440 13.75 16.40 -9.74
N ARG A 441 13.91 15.98 -10.99
CA ARG A 441 13.86 14.55 -11.35
C ARG A 441 15.11 13.78 -10.94
N ASN A 442 16.17 14.47 -10.54
CA ASN A 442 17.47 13.85 -10.31
C ASN A 442 17.52 13.11 -8.96
N GLU A 443 16.59 13.42 -8.05
CA GLU A 443 16.45 12.71 -6.77
C GLU A 443 15.79 11.32 -6.90
N ASP A 444 15.08 11.03 -7.99
CA ASP A 444 14.22 9.84 -8.09
C ASP A 444 15.03 8.53 -7.94
N GLU A 445 16.24 8.44 -8.50
CA GLU A 445 17.12 7.25 -8.36
C GLU A 445 17.58 7.05 -6.91
N LEU A 446 17.94 8.13 -6.21
CA LEU A 446 18.32 8.08 -4.80
C LEU A 446 17.13 7.67 -3.94
N ILE A 447 15.94 8.22 -4.21
CA ILE A 447 14.70 7.86 -3.52
C ILE A 447 14.41 6.37 -3.69
N GLU A 448 14.43 5.85 -4.92
CA GLU A 448 14.20 4.42 -5.18
C GLU A 448 15.23 3.55 -4.45
N ARG A 449 16.51 3.97 -4.38
CA ARG A 449 17.55 3.26 -3.63
C ARG A 449 17.31 3.26 -2.11
N LEU A 450 16.96 4.40 -1.53
CA LEU A 450 16.67 4.52 -0.08
C LEU A 450 15.41 3.71 0.27
N GLU A 451 14.38 3.82 -0.56
CA GLU A 451 13.12 3.13 -0.34
C GLU A 451 13.26 1.62 -0.54
N SER A 452 14.12 1.16 -1.45
CA SER A 452 14.49 -0.26 -1.60
C SER A 452 15.09 -0.85 -0.31
N ASN A 453 15.66 0.00 0.55
CA ASN A 453 16.17 -0.36 1.88
C ASN A 453 15.17 -0.02 3.02
N TYR A 454 13.90 0.20 2.70
CA TYR A 454 12.83 0.52 3.65
C TYR A 454 13.03 1.83 4.43
N LEU A 455 13.77 2.79 3.86
CA LEU A 455 13.85 4.16 4.40
C LEU A 455 12.90 5.06 3.59
N PRO A 456 11.74 5.46 4.14
CA PRO A 456 10.72 6.13 3.35
C PRO A 456 11.09 7.59 3.08
N VAL A 457 10.88 8.03 1.84
CA VAL A 457 11.02 9.43 1.45
C VAL A 457 9.65 10.00 1.09
N PHE A 458 9.35 11.16 1.66
CA PHE A 458 8.10 11.89 1.44
C PHE A 458 8.35 13.16 0.62
N PRO A 459 7.38 13.62 -0.18
CA PRO A 459 7.54 14.84 -0.96
C PRO A 459 7.71 16.13 -0.14
N SER A 460 7.30 16.13 1.14
CA SER A 460 7.46 17.29 2.02
C SER A 460 7.56 16.88 3.50
N SER A 461 8.06 17.79 4.34
CA SER A 461 8.16 17.58 5.78
C SER A 461 6.77 17.36 6.41
N GLU A 462 5.74 18.05 5.92
CA GLU A 462 4.38 17.92 6.45
C GLU A 462 3.81 16.52 6.23
N ARG A 463 4.07 15.93 5.05
CA ARG A 463 3.64 14.57 4.73
C ARG A 463 4.37 13.54 5.60
N ALA A 464 5.68 13.68 5.78
CA ALA A 464 6.47 12.82 6.65
C ALA A 464 5.99 12.89 8.12
N ILE A 465 5.77 14.09 8.64
CA ILE A 465 5.34 14.33 10.02
C ILE A 465 3.92 13.79 10.25
N LYS A 466 2.98 14.00 9.32
CA LYS A 466 1.62 13.44 9.41
C LYS A 466 1.64 11.91 9.43
N ALA A 467 2.51 11.28 8.64
CA ALA A 467 2.68 9.84 8.66
C ALA A 467 3.21 9.32 10.01
N LEU A 468 4.24 9.96 10.57
CA LEU A 468 4.77 9.65 11.91
C LEU A 468 3.70 9.85 13.01
N SER A 469 2.93 10.93 12.93
CA SER A 469 1.80 11.19 13.82
C SER A 469 0.72 10.09 13.72
N ALA A 470 0.42 9.61 12.51
CA ALA A 470 -0.52 8.51 12.33
C ALA A 470 -0.03 7.20 12.98
N LEU A 471 1.27 6.86 12.84
CA LEU A 471 1.88 5.72 13.53
C LEU A 471 1.75 5.83 15.06
N TYR A 472 2.02 7.02 15.61
CA TYR A 472 1.86 7.28 17.05
C TYR A 472 0.42 7.17 17.52
N ARG A 473 -0.53 7.78 16.80
CA ARG A 473 -1.97 7.72 17.13
C ARG A 473 -2.50 6.29 17.08
N TYR A 474 -2.10 5.53 16.07
CA TYR A 474 -2.43 4.11 15.94
C TYR A 474 -1.94 3.30 17.15
N LYS A 475 -0.66 3.45 17.51
CA LYS A 475 -0.09 2.76 18.67
C LYS A 475 -0.80 3.15 19.97
N SER A 476 -1.05 4.43 20.17
CA SER A 476 -1.75 4.96 21.34
C SER A 476 -3.15 4.38 21.46
N PHE A 477 -3.88 4.26 20.34
CA PHE A 477 -5.19 3.61 20.29
C PHE A 477 -5.08 2.14 20.72
N CYS A 478 -4.18 1.37 20.10
CA CYS A 478 -4.00 -0.05 20.41
C CYS A 478 -3.64 -0.28 21.89
N MET A 479 -2.80 0.56 22.47
CA MET A 479 -2.44 0.49 23.90
C MET A 479 -3.65 0.71 24.82
N ARG A 480 -4.51 1.70 24.51
CA ARG A 480 -5.73 1.95 25.29
C ARG A 480 -6.70 0.79 25.24
N GLU A 481 -6.99 0.24 24.06
CA GLU A 481 -7.86 -0.92 23.92
C GLU A 481 -7.34 -2.13 24.69
N THR A 482 -6.01 -2.34 24.67
CA THR A 482 -5.39 -3.44 25.43
C THR A 482 -5.58 -3.23 26.94
N ALA A 483 -5.35 -2.00 27.43
CA ALA A 483 -5.49 -1.65 28.84
C ALA A 483 -6.94 -1.74 29.34
N GLU A 484 -7.90 -1.28 28.53
CA GLU A 484 -9.34 -1.38 28.82
C GLU A 484 -9.81 -2.85 28.82
N GLY A 485 -9.39 -3.66 27.85
CA GLY A 485 -9.67 -5.10 27.83
C GLY A 485 -9.13 -5.85 29.05
N PHE A 486 -7.97 -5.46 29.58
CA PHE A 486 -7.46 -5.99 30.86
C PHE A 486 -8.28 -5.55 32.07
N SER A 487 -8.87 -4.35 32.04
CA SER A 487 -9.73 -3.81 33.11
C SER A 487 -11.09 -4.52 33.13
N GLU A 488 -11.72 -4.72 31.97
CA GLU A 488 -12.98 -5.46 31.83
C GLU A 488 -12.82 -6.92 32.24
N ALA A 489 -11.78 -7.62 31.76
CA ALA A 489 -11.51 -9.01 32.16
C ALA A 489 -11.18 -9.18 33.66
N LYS A 490 -10.75 -8.12 34.35
CA LYS A 490 -10.61 -8.10 35.81
C LYS A 490 -11.94 -7.84 36.52
N ARG A 491 -12.81 -6.98 35.97
CA ARG A 491 -14.16 -6.75 36.49
C ARG A 491 -15.04 -7.99 36.40
N ASP A 492 -15.02 -8.68 35.26
CA ASP A 492 -15.81 -9.90 35.06
C ASP A 492 -15.35 -11.04 35.98
N ARG A 493 -14.04 -11.21 36.17
CA ARG A 493 -13.49 -12.15 37.16
C ARG A 493 -13.84 -11.81 38.60
N ASN A 494 -13.97 -10.53 38.94
CA ASN A 494 -14.38 -10.09 40.27
C ASN A 494 -15.90 -10.18 40.47
N PHE A 495 -16.68 -10.13 39.40
CA PHE A 495 -18.13 -10.41 39.44
C PHE A 495 -18.39 -11.92 39.64
N MET A 496 -17.69 -12.80 38.91
CA MET A 496 -17.86 -14.25 39.08
C MET A 496 -17.39 -14.76 40.45
N LYS A 497 -16.44 -14.07 41.11
CA LYS A 497 -16.00 -14.39 42.48
C LYS A 497 -16.91 -13.87 43.60
N LYS A 498 -17.96 -13.12 43.28
CA LYS A 498 -18.96 -12.64 44.25
C LYS A 498 -20.27 -13.45 44.21
N GLU A 499 -20.37 -14.41 43.30
CA GLU A 499 -21.50 -15.35 43.18
C GLU A 499 -21.16 -16.77 43.69
N GLU A 500 -19.96 -16.98 44.22
CA GLU A 500 -19.55 -18.11 45.06
C GLU A 500 -19.43 -17.66 46.52
#